data_AF-A0A5K1B3E9-F1
#
_entry.id   AF-A0A5K1B3E9-F1
#
_cell.length_a   1.000
_cell.length_b   1.000
_cell.length_c   1.000
_cell.angle_alpha   90.00
_cell.angle_beta   90.00
_cell.angle_gamma   90.00
#
_symmetry.space_group_name_H-M   'P 1'
#
loop_
_entity.id
_entity.type
_entity.pdbx_description
1 polymer ?
#
loop_
_entity_poly.entity_id
_entity_poly.type
_entity_poly.pdbx_seq_one_letter_code
_entity_poly.pdbx_strand_id
1 'polypeptide(L)' 'SCWAFSAVAAIEGLNKIQSGRLVSLSEQELVDCDFFEYGCQGGDARKAIYFASMKGGLTTESNYPYFGYQSVCQTTK' A
#
# COMPACT_ATOMS: atom_id res chain seq x y z
N SER A 1 -9.16 6.01 -3.30
CA SER A 1 -8.01 5.32 -2.69
C SER A 1 -7.99 5.33 -1.15
N CYS A 2 -9.03 5.79 -0.43
CA CYS A 2 -9.02 5.82 1.06
C CYS A 2 -8.72 4.47 1.73
N TRP A 3 -9.10 3.38 1.08
CA TRP A 3 -8.82 2.01 1.49
C TRP A 3 -7.32 1.70 1.52
N ALA A 4 -6.56 2.17 0.52
CA ALA A 4 -5.11 1.99 0.43
C ALA A 4 -4.39 2.75 1.55
N PHE A 5 -4.76 4.02 1.78
CA PHE A 5 -4.26 4.81 2.91
C PHE A 5 -4.55 4.15 4.26
N SER A 6 -5.75 3.61 4.43
CA SER A 6 -6.14 2.93 5.67
C SER A 6 -5.31 1.67 5.91
N ALA A 7 -5.03 0.90 4.85
CA ALA A 7 -4.16 -0.28 4.92
C ALA A 7 -2.70 0.08 5.21
N VAL A 8 -2.14 1.05 4.48
CA VAL A 8 -0.78 1.55 4.68
C VAL A 8 -0.58 2.05 6.10
N ALA A 9 -1.45 2.94 6.59
CA ALA A 9 -1.33 3.47 7.95
C ALA A 9 -1.37 2.37 9.03
N ALA A 10 -2.17 1.32 8.83
CA ALA A 10 -2.20 0.18 9.73
C ALA A 10 -0.87 -0.60 9.72
N ILE A 11 -0.30 -0.83 8.53
CA ILE A 11 0.98 -1.54 8.36
C ILE A 11 2.13 -0.71 8.95
N GLU A 12 2.18 0.59 8.68
CA GLU A 12 3.18 1.51 9.22
C GLU A 12 3.12 1.58 10.75
N GLY A 13 1.91 1.68 11.31
CA GLY A 13 1.68 1.68 12.74
C GLY A 13 2.19 0.39 13.40
N LEU A 14 1.87 -0.77 12.81
CA LEU A 14 2.37 -2.05 13.29
C LEU A 14 3.89 -2.14 13.20
N ASN A 15 4.48 -1.71 12.08
CA ASN A 15 5.93 -1.65 11.90
C ASN A 15 6.60 -0.77 12.97
N LYS A 16 6.01 0.39 13.30
CA LYS A 16 6.50 1.26 14.37
C LYS A 16 6.45 0.58 15.74
N ILE A 17 5.36 -0.14 16.04
CA ILE A 17 5.22 -0.89 17.30
C ILE A 17 6.28 -1.99 17.40
N GLN A 18 6.50 -2.74 16.31
CA GLN A 18 7.36 -3.93 16.34
C GLN A 18 8.86 -3.60 16.22
N SER A 19 9.22 -2.65 15.36
CA SER A 19 10.62 -2.32 15.06
C SER A 19 11.12 -1.05 15.75
N GLY A 20 10.21 -0.23 16.30
CA GLY A 20 10.52 1.11 16.79
C GLY A 20 10.75 2.15 15.69
N ARG A 21 10.69 1.77 14.40
CA ARG A 21 10.91 2.67 13.25
C ARG A 21 9.61 2.95 12.53
N LEU A 22 9.33 4.24 12.32
CA LEU A 22 8.23 4.66 11.45
C LEU A 22 8.82 4.80 10.05
N VAL A 23 8.28 4.05 9.10
CA VAL A 23 8.71 4.04 7.69
C VAL A 23 7.47 4.37 6.89
N SER A 24 7.58 5.35 5.97
CA SER A 24 6.49 5.69 5.08
C SER A 24 6.44 4.72 3.90
N LEU A 25 5.30 4.06 3.71
CA LEU A 25 5.06 3.03 2.70
C LEU A 25 4.14 3.56 1.60
N SER A 26 4.20 2.94 0.41
CA SER A 26 3.49 3.42 -0.76
C SER A 26 2.02 3.01 -0.78
N GLU A 27 1.10 3.98 -0.74
CA GLU A 27 -0.30 3.72 -1.08
C GLU A 27 -0.49 3.46 -2.58
N GLN A 28 0.36 4.06 -3.40
CA GLN A 28 0.24 3.96 -4.86
C GLN A 28 0.52 2.55 -5.36
N GLU A 29 1.45 1.84 -4.73
CA GLU A 29 1.71 0.44 -5.01
C GLU A 29 0.46 -0.43 -4.80
N LEU A 30 -0.33 -0.17 -3.75
CA LEU A 30 -1.62 -0.84 -3.57
C LEU A 30 -2.62 -0.45 -4.65
N VAL A 31 -2.74 0.85 -4.96
CA VAL A 31 -3.65 1.36 -5.99
C VAL A 31 -3.37 0.73 -7.37
N ASP A 32 -2.10 0.52 -7.71
CA ASP A 32 -1.69 0.04 -9.03
C ASP A 32 -1.58 -1.49 -9.10
N CYS A 33 -1.15 -2.16 -8.02
CA CYS A 33 -0.77 -3.58 -8.03
C CYS A 33 -1.75 -4.52 -7.31
N ASP A 34 -2.66 -4.01 -6.47
CA ASP A 34 -3.69 -4.87 -5.86
C ASP A 34 -4.84 -5.09 -6.86
N PHE A 35 -4.69 -6.12 -7.70
CA PHE A 35 -5.68 -6.48 -8.72
C PHE A 35 -6.98 -7.07 -8.14
N PHE A 36 -7.05 -7.30 -6.83
CA PHE A 36 -8.29 -7.75 -6.16
C PHE A 36 -9.21 -6.58 -5.80
N GLU A 37 -8.70 -5.35 -5.82
CA GLU A 37 -9.42 -4.12 -5.50
C GLU A 37 -9.56 -3.22 -6.73
N TYR A 38 -10.41 -2.18 -6.62
CA TYR A 38 -10.81 -1.35 -7.76
C TYR A 38 -9.96 -0.08 -7.90
N GLY A 39 -8.71 -0.09 -7.43
CA GLY A 39 -7.79 1.04 -7.51
C GLY A 39 -8.42 2.34 -6.98
N CYS A 40 -8.56 3.34 -7.85
CA CYS A 40 -9.17 4.62 -7.50
C CYS A 40 -10.68 4.55 -7.24
N GLN A 41 -11.39 3.54 -7.75
CA GLN A 41 -12.84 3.40 -7.59
C GLN A 41 -13.26 2.85 -6.22
N GLY A 42 -12.32 2.37 -5.41
CA GLY A 42 -12.57 1.92 -4.05
C GLY A 42 -11.95 0.56 -3.75
N GLY A 43 -12.08 0.13 -2.50
CA GLY A 43 -11.62 -1.19 -2.08
C GLY A 43 -11.76 -1.45 -0.58
N ASP A 44 -11.42 -2.66 -0.14
CA ASP A 44 -11.41 -3.09 1.27
C ASP A 44 -9.99 -3.09 1.84
N ALA A 45 -9.75 -2.25 2.85
CA ALA A 45 -8.43 -2.14 3.50
C ALA A 45 -7.91 -3.48 4.07
N ARG A 46 -8.80 -4.39 4.51
CA ARG A 46 -8.37 -5.69 5.07
C ARG A 46 -7.80 -6.59 3.99
N LYS A 47 -8.38 -6.56 2.78
CA LYS A 47 -7.87 -7.32 1.64
C LYS A 47 -6.56 -6.73 1.15
N ALA A 48 -6.43 -5.42 1.15
CA ALA A 48 -5.17 -4.74 0.84
C ALA A 48 -4.02 -5.11 1.81
N ILE A 49 -4.32 -5.19 3.12
CA ILE A 49 -3.36 -5.69 4.12
C ILE A 49 -2.96 -7.15 3.80
N TYR A 50 -3.94 -7.99 3.44
CA TYR A 50 -3.67 -9.38 3.06
C TYR A 50 -2.80 -9.47 1.79
N PHE A 51 -3.10 -8.68 0.77
CA PHE A 51 -2.29 -8.56 -0.45
C PHE A 51 -0.85 -8.15 -0.12
N ALA A 52 -0.65 -7.10 0.68
CA ALA A 52 0.67 -6.66 1.11
C ALA A 52 1.44 -7.78 1.83
N SER A 53 0.77 -8.52 2.71
CA SER A 53 1.36 -9.69 3.38
C SER A 53 1.78 -10.79 2.39
N MET A 54 0.90 -11.14 1.45
CA MET A 54 1.17 -12.15 0.40
C MET A 54 2.30 -11.74 -0.55
N LYS A 55 2.43 -10.44 -0.83
CA LYS A 55 3.52 -9.88 -1.64
C LYS A 55 4.87 -9.87 -0.89
N GLY A 56 4.86 -9.95 0.43
CA GLY A 56 6.05 -9.84 1.28
C GLY A 56 6.34 -8.42 1.77
N GLY A 57 5.35 -7.52 1.71
CA GLY A 57 5.44 -6.13 2.15
C GLY A 57 5.09 -5.13 1.05
N LEU A 58 5.25 -3.86 1.39
CA LEU A 58 5.15 -2.72 0.49
C LEU A 58 6.51 -2.02 0.39
N THR A 59 6.76 -1.41 -0.76
CA THR A 59 7.88 -0.49 -0.97
C THR A 59 7.62 0.84 -0.26
N THR A 60 8.63 1.70 -0.18
CA THR A 60 8.52 3.00 0.49
C THR A 60 7.83 4.03 -0.40
N GLU A 61 7.18 5.02 0.23
CA GLU A 61 6.58 6.16 -0.48
C GLU A 61 7.62 6.92 -1.32
N SER A 62 8.85 7.02 -0.82
CA SER A 62 9.95 7.66 -1.57
C SER A 62 10.32 6.93 -2.86
N ASN A 63 10.11 5.62 -2.93
CA ASN A 63 10.46 4.80 -4.07
C ASN A 63 9.30 4.69 -5.07
N TYR A 64 8.07 4.57 -4.57
CA TYR A 64 6.83 4.56 -5.35
C TYR A 64 5.86 5.65 -4.86
N PRO A 65 6.06 6.93 -5.25
CA PRO A 65 5.28 8.04 -4.74
C PRO A 65 3.82 8.03 -5.19
N TYR A 66 2.95 8.56 -4.34
CA TYR A 66 1.54 8.76 -4.63
C TYR A 66 1.30 9.89 -5.64
N PHE A 67 0.51 9.59 -6.68
CA PHE A 67 0.12 10.55 -7.72
C PHE A 67 -1.40 10.64 -7.94
N GLY A 68 -2.19 9.86 -7.20
CA GLY A 68 -3.63 10.12 -7.05
C GLY A 68 -4.53 9.57 -8.15
N TYR A 69 -3.99 8.82 -9.10
CA TYR A 69 -4.75 8.06 -10.09
C TYR A 69 -4.21 6.64 -10.20
N GLN A 70 -4.98 5.73 -10.77
CA GLN A 70 -4.53 4.36 -11.00
C GLN A 70 -3.69 4.30 -12.28
N SER A 71 -2.55 3.66 -12.20
CA SER A 71 -1.63 3.43 -13.32
C SER A 71 -1.29 1.95 -13.44
N VAL A 72 -0.37 1.63 -14.34
CA VAL A 72 0.18 0.27 -14.49
C VAL A 72 1.08 -0.03 -13.29
N CYS A 73 0.86 -1.18 -12.65
CA CYS A 73 1.73 -1.70 -11.60
C CYS A 73 3.19 -1.76 -12.06
N GLN A 74 4.09 -1.07 -11.35
CA GLN A 74 5.52 -1.11 -11.61
C GLN A 74 6.21 -2.13 -10.70
N THR A 75 6.60 -3.28 -11.25
CA THR A 75 7.22 -4.38 -10.48
C THR A 75 8.70 -4.18 -10.15
N THR A 76 9.33 -3.17 -10.75
CA THR A 76 10.74 -2.80 -10.50
C THR A 76 10.90 -1.74 -9.42
N LYS A 77 9.79 -1.35 -8.78
CA LYS A 77 9.72 -0.41 -7.67
C LYS A 77 9.47 -1.20 -6.40
#